data_AF-A0A3C0VAP3-F1
#
_entry.id   AF-A0A3C0VAP3-F1
#
_cell.length_a   1.000
_cell.length_b   1.000
_cell.length_c   1.000
_cell.angle_alpha   90.00
_cell.angle_beta   90.00
_cell.angle_gamma   90.00
#
_symmetry.space_group_name_H-M   'P 1'
#
loop_
_entity.id
_entity.type
_entity.pdbx_description
1 polymer ?
#
loop_
_entity_poly.entity_id
_entity_poly.type
_entity_poly.pdbx_seq_one_letter_code
_entity_poly.pdbx_strand_id
1 'polypeptide(L)'
;MKRFLPFRLAVAIPAVLILAVATGLLMSSFAKKFAEQGASAAFGTPVTFSSLSVNPWTGTLSFADLAVADTQRPGRNVLAAARGAGTLSLYELLRGRAVIDTVTLTTVRMHVVRNEDGTFNIEGLGEETPAPTEEEKNAARLTDWLERLKQVAEKLKERREKEAEERREGRKAEKKAPPAREQIEIGRAEYVRRIEPRVVIREIRVEDLEIELDDESKPGEKLPPLAGASAVIENVSSSPLHHDKPITFTLSGSFADQGRVDLGGTLGLLIDADALLKLDAKTDDLKLALLKPLFGLSLPVALKEGRTDLDAGVSLTNFSVLNAVPDLVLSNLDIAPDGKHDTIVGIPAKDFCDAVNHAKTLAIKGLRIGGTLTAPEFTWSAEFKESLKQMLIDAGKAAAAAELDTQIAKGTEKLSQEAQKALGTEAGKNAAEKAADVLKKGAGLIPGLGTDSK
;
A
#
# COMPACT_ATOMS: atom_id res chain seq x y z
N MET A 1 2.45 22.83 1.70
CA MET A 1 2.37 21.65 0.81
C MET A 1 3.43 20.65 1.27
N LYS A 2 3.05 19.64 2.05
CA LYS A 2 3.94 18.54 2.46
C LYS A 2 4.28 17.72 1.19
N ARG A 3 5.58 17.60 0.87
CA ARG A 3 6.08 17.02 -0.39
C ARG A 3 6.01 15.49 -0.34
N PHE A 4 5.60 14.87 -1.45
CA PHE A 4 5.41 13.43 -1.66
C PHE A 4 6.62 12.57 -1.22
N LEU A 5 6.43 11.75 -0.19
CA LEU A 5 7.39 10.84 0.45
C LEU A 5 7.87 9.63 -0.40
N PRO A 6 7.02 8.91 -1.17
CA PRO A 6 7.48 7.72 -1.91
C PRO A 6 8.48 8.06 -3.02
N PHE A 7 8.54 9.33 -3.40
CA PHE A 7 9.45 9.83 -4.42
C PHE A 7 10.91 9.88 -3.97
N ARG A 8 11.16 10.10 -2.68
CA ARG A 8 12.53 10.21 -2.16
C ARG A 8 13.22 8.85 -2.08
N LEU A 9 12.48 7.83 -1.68
CA LEU A 9 12.91 6.44 -1.55
C LEU A 9 13.49 5.87 -2.86
N ALA A 10 12.83 6.15 -3.98
CA ALA A 10 13.26 5.66 -5.28
C ALA A 10 14.34 6.52 -5.96
N VAL A 11 14.66 7.70 -5.42
CA VAL A 11 15.77 8.56 -5.88
C VAL A 11 17.04 8.32 -5.06
N ALA A 12 16.85 8.00 -3.79
CA ALA A 12 17.87 7.65 -2.82
C ALA A 12 18.74 6.48 -3.30
N ILE A 13 18.12 5.32 -3.54
CA ILE A 13 18.79 4.08 -3.95
C ILE A 13 19.74 4.30 -5.16
N PRO A 14 19.28 4.89 -6.27
CA PRO A 14 20.11 5.08 -7.46
C PRO A 14 21.20 6.15 -7.32
N ALA A 15 20.98 7.25 -6.59
CA ALA A 15 22.00 8.27 -6.37
C ALA A 15 23.22 7.73 -5.61
N VAL A 16 22.95 6.82 -4.68
CA VAL A 16 23.94 6.12 -3.86
C VAL A 16 24.73 5.11 -4.69
N LEU A 17 24.03 4.43 -5.59
CA LEU A 17 24.59 3.54 -6.59
C LEU A 17 25.59 4.25 -7.53
N ILE A 18 25.27 5.46 -8.01
CA ILE A 18 26.19 6.27 -8.81
C ILE A 18 27.47 6.58 -8.02
N LEU A 19 27.31 7.02 -6.78
CA LEU A 19 28.43 7.44 -5.94
C LEU A 19 29.36 6.24 -5.66
N ALA A 20 28.78 5.06 -5.40
CA ALA A 20 29.49 3.81 -5.20
C ALA A 20 30.19 3.31 -6.47
N VAL A 21 29.61 3.49 -7.66
CA VAL A 21 30.26 3.15 -8.95
C VAL A 21 31.40 4.11 -9.27
N ALA A 22 31.21 5.41 -9.03
CA ALA A 22 32.22 6.43 -9.28
C ALA A 22 33.44 6.32 -8.34
N THR A 23 33.24 5.85 -7.10
CA THR A 23 34.32 5.68 -6.10
C THR A 23 34.85 4.25 -5.97
N GLY A 24 34.02 3.25 -6.33
CA GLY A 24 34.30 1.82 -6.15
C GLY A 24 35.19 1.17 -7.22
N LEU A 25 35.54 1.90 -8.29
CA LEU A 25 36.42 1.41 -9.36
C LEU A 25 37.85 1.06 -8.90
N LEU A 26 38.24 1.38 -7.66
CA LEU A 26 39.58 1.06 -7.13
C LEU A 26 39.61 0.24 -5.82
N MET A 27 38.55 0.18 -5.00
CA MET A 27 38.53 -0.67 -3.80
C MET A 27 37.10 -1.07 -3.39
N SER A 28 36.78 -2.37 -3.45
CA SER A 28 35.47 -2.94 -3.09
C SER A 28 35.04 -2.65 -1.65
N SER A 29 35.99 -2.52 -0.73
CA SER A 29 35.76 -2.18 0.68
C SER A 29 35.24 -0.76 0.90
N PHE A 30 35.56 0.19 0.01
CA PHE A 30 35.04 1.55 0.09
C PHE A 30 33.64 1.66 -0.51
N ALA A 31 33.35 0.93 -1.59
CA ALA A 31 32.05 0.94 -2.25
C ALA A 31 30.91 0.62 -1.27
N LYS A 32 31.11 -0.38 -0.40
CA LYS A 32 30.15 -0.73 0.66
C LYS A 32 29.87 0.45 1.59
N LYS A 33 30.90 1.07 2.18
CA LYS A 33 30.72 2.18 3.13
C LYS A 33 30.06 3.40 2.50
N PHE A 34 30.43 3.74 1.27
CA PHE A 34 29.78 4.84 0.54
C PHE A 34 28.32 4.52 0.19
N ALA A 35 28.04 3.26 -0.18
CA ALA A 35 26.67 2.83 -0.41
C ALA A 35 25.84 2.87 0.87
N GLU A 36 26.35 2.35 1.99
CA GLU A 36 25.68 2.41 3.30
C GLU A 36 25.45 3.85 3.74
N GLN A 37 26.47 4.72 3.67
CA GLN A 37 26.35 6.11 4.09
C GLN A 37 25.40 6.89 3.20
N GLY A 38 25.50 6.71 1.88
CA GLY A 38 24.61 7.37 0.94
C GLY A 38 23.17 6.90 1.11
N ALA A 39 22.95 5.59 1.23
CA ALA A 39 21.62 5.03 1.46
C ALA A 39 21.08 5.54 2.79
N SER A 40 21.87 5.46 3.85
CA SER A 40 21.45 5.94 5.17
C SER A 40 21.06 7.42 5.16
N ALA A 41 21.84 8.26 4.48
CA ALA A 41 21.53 9.68 4.34
C ALA A 41 20.23 9.92 3.57
N ALA A 42 19.96 9.10 2.55
CA ALA A 42 18.81 9.28 1.69
C ALA A 42 17.52 8.65 2.25
N PHE A 43 17.65 7.63 3.10
CA PHE A 43 16.55 7.04 3.86
C PHE A 43 16.33 7.71 5.23
N GLY A 44 17.28 8.52 5.70
CA GLY A 44 17.23 9.15 7.03
C GLY A 44 17.39 8.18 8.21
N THR A 45 17.77 6.93 7.93
CA THR A 45 17.93 5.84 8.90
C THR A 45 19.10 4.94 8.49
N PRO A 46 19.78 4.23 9.42
CA PRO A 46 20.85 3.32 9.06
C PRO A 46 20.43 2.26 8.04
N VAL A 47 21.18 2.18 6.95
CA VAL A 47 21.07 1.15 5.91
C VAL A 47 22.37 0.38 5.88
N THR A 48 22.27 -0.94 5.98
CA THR A 48 23.43 -1.84 6.01
C THR A 48 23.32 -2.90 4.91
N PHE A 49 24.48 -3.37 4.44
CA PHE A 49 24.57 -4.50 3.52
C PHE A 49 25.58 -5.50 4.11
N SER A 50 25.39 -6.81 3.89
CA SER A 50 26.43 -7.79 4.22
C SER A 50 27.58 -7.70 3.22
N SER A 51 27.24 -7.77 1.93
CA SER A 51 28.19 -7.64 0.81
C SER A 51 27.63 -6.76 -0.30
N LEU A 52 28.54 -6.11 -1.03
CA LEU A 52 28.24 -5.30 -2.20
C LEU A 52 29.32 -5.57 -3.26
N SER A 53 28.89 -5.96 -4.46
CA SER A 53 29.78 -6.17 -5.61
C SER A 53 29.30 -5.36 -6.79
N VAL A 54 30.24 -4.68 -7.45
CA VAL A 54 29.99 -3.88 -8.64
C VAL A 54 30.90 -4.39 -9.75
N ASN A 55 30.32 -4.70 -10.91
CA ASN A 55 31.07 -4.99 -12.11
C ASN A 55 31.00 -3.75 -13.03
N PRO A 56 32.09 -2.97 -13.14
CA PRO A 56 32.09 -1.74 -13.91
C PRO A 56 31.99 -1.97 -15.42
N TRP A 57 32.33 -3.17 -15.91
CA TRP A 57 32.31 -3.49 -17.34
C TRP A 57 30.90 -3.78 -17.84
N THR A 58 30.09 -4.48 -17.04
CA THR A 58 28.70 -4.80 -17.35
C THR A 58 27.73 -3.77 -16.78
N GLY A 59 28.18 -2.90 -15.87
CA GLY A 59 27.31 -1.99 -15.12
C GLY A 59 26.42 -2.70 -14.10
N THR A 60 26.69 -3.97 -13.78
CA THR A 60 25.86 -4.75 -12.86
C THR A 60 26.31 -4.53 -11.41
N LEU A 61 25.36 -4.23 -10.54
CA LEU A 61 25.52 -4.16 -9.09
C LEU A 61 24.75 -5.31 -8.45
N SER A 62 25.32 -5.95 -7.45
CA SER A 62 24.60 -6.92 -6.61
C SER A 62 24.99 -6.75 -5.15
N PHE A 63 24.03 -7.00 -4.26
CA PHE A 63 24.21 -6.94 -2.82
C PHE A 63 23.54 -8.13 -2.13
N ALA A 64 23.99 -8.41 -0.91
CA ALA A 64 23.38 -9.40 -0.03
C ALA A 64 23.04 -8.78 1.33
N ASP A 65 21.96 -9.28 1.93
CA ASP A 65 21.44 -8.91 3.25
C ASP A 65 21.32 -7.38 3.43
N LEU A 66 20.54 -6.74 2.56
CA LEU A 66 20.13 -5.35 2.76
C LEU A 66 19.22 -5.29 3.98
N ALA A 67 19.50 -4.39 4.91
CA ALA A 67 18.64 -4.08 6.04
C ALA A 67 18.52 -2.56 6.21
N VAL A 68 17.27 -2.09 6.29
CA VAL A 68 16.89 -0.70 6.57
C VAL A 68 16.31 -0.66 7.97
N ALA A 69 17.00 0.01 8.89
CA ALA A 69 16.58 0.11 10.28
C ALA A 69 15.33 0.98 10.44
N ASP A 70 14.53 0.69 11.47
CA ASP A 70 13.43 1.54 11.89
C ASP A 70 13.96 2.76 12.66
N THR A 71 13.65 3.95 12.14
CA THR A 71 14.07 5.23 12.74
C THR A 71 13.56 5.38 14.18
N GLN A 72 12.36 4.87 14.47
CA GLN A 72 11.77 4.92 15.80
C GLN A 72 12.28 3.79 16.70
N ARG A 73 12.79 2.69 16.11
CA ARG A 73 13.18 1.46 16.82
C ARG A 73 14.46 0.85 16.23
N PRO A 74 15.64 1.35 16.62
CA PRO A 74 16.93 0.96 16.01
C PRO A 74 17.34 -0.52 16.15
N GLY A 75 16.54 -1.36 16.84
CA GLY A 75 16.72 -2.82 16.91
C GLY A 75 15.83 -3.62 15.97
N ARG A 76 14.97 -2.97 15.17
CA ARG A 76 14.10 -3.61 14.18
C ARG A 76 14.35 -3.03 12.80
N ASN A 77 14.12 -3.84 11.78
CA ASN A 77 14.26 -3.43 10.39
C ASN A 77 12.87 -3.19 9.80
N VAL A 78 12.68 -2.06 9.14
CA VAL A 78 11.46 -1.77 8.37
C VAL A 78 11.44 -2.56 7.07
N LEU A 79 12.61 -2.73 6.46
CA LEU A 79 12.78 -3.47 5.22
C LEU A 79 14.07 -4.28 5.30
N ALA A 80 13.99 -5.55 4.93
CA ALA A 80 15.13 -6.42 4.73
C ALA A 80 15.00 -7.15 3.39
N ALA A 81 16.10 -7.32 2.66
CA ALA A 81 16.14 -8.10 1.43
C ALA A 81 17.37 -9.01 1.44
N ALA A 82 17.16 -10.31 1.24
CA ALA A 82 18.26 -11.28 1.27
C ALA A 82 19.25 -11.03 0.13
N ARG A 83 18.74 -10.70 -1.06
CA ARG A 83 19.55 -10.41 -2.24
C ARG A 83 18.95 -9.28 -3.04
N GLY A 84 19.83 -8.52 -3.69
CA GLY A 84 19.42 -7.59 -4.72
C GLY A 84 20.44 -7.53 -5.84
N ALA A 85 19.95 -7.26 -7.04
CA ALA A 85 20.75 -7.02 -8.23
C ALA A 85 20.18 -5.82 -8.98
N GLY A 86 21.04 -5.09 -9.67
CA GLY A 86 20.59 -4.05 -10.58
C GLY A 86 21.59 -3.77 -11.69
N THR A 87 21.10 -3.22 -12.79
CA THR A 87 21.92 -2.90 -13.97
C THR A 87 21.90 -1.40 -14.22
N LEU A 88 23.07 -0.77 -14.19
CA LEU A 88 23.26 0.64 -14.47
C LEU A 88 23.61 0.83 -15.95
N SER A 89 22.91 1.76 -16.61
CA SER A 89 23.22 2.15 -17.97
C SER A 89 24.49 3.00 -18.00
N LEU A 90 25.62 2.38 -18.35
CA LEU A 90 26.91 3.05 -18.47
C LEU A 90 26.88 4.20 -19.51
N TYR A 91 26.10 4.03 -20.57
CA TYR A 91 25.95 5.06 -21.59
C TYR A 91 25.32 6.34 -21.05
N GLU A 92 24.24 6.22 -20.27
CA GLU A 92 23.60 7.36 -19.63
C GLU A 92 24.48 7.94 -18.51
N LEU A 93 25.23 7.08 -17.81
CA LEU A 93 26.19 7.52 -16.80
C LEU A 93 27.27 8.44 -17.40
N LEU A 94 27.81 8.08 -18.56
CA LEU A 94 28.77 8.91 -19.32
C LEU A 94 28.16 10.24 -19.79
N ARG A 95 26.84 10.30 -19.96
CA ARG A 95 26.08 11.53 -20.21
C ARG A 95 25.74 12.32 -18.94
N GLY A 96 26.19 11.85 -17.78
CA GLY A 96 25.95 12.49 -16.48
C GLY A 96 24.58 12.16 -15.87
N ARG A 97 23.92 11.08 -16.30
CA ARG A 97 22.63 10.62 -15.79
C ARG A 97 22.75 9.22 -15.18
N ALA A 98 22.18 9.00 -14.00
CA ALA A 98 21.90 7.64 -13.55
C ALA A 98 20.64 7.13 -14.22
N VAL A 99 20.78 6.10 -15.03
CA VAL A 99 19.63 5.31 -15.44
C VAL A 99 19.89 3.88 -15.02
N ILE A 100 19.08 3.38 -14.09
CA ILE A 100 19.08 1.98 -13.70
C ILE A 100 18.00 1.28 -14.51
N ASP A 101 18.38 0.26 -15.27
CA ASP A 101 17.46 -0.45 -16.16
C ASP A 101 16.54 -1.36 -15.36
N THR A 102 17.09 -2.14 -14.45
CA THR A 102 16.33 -3.05 -13.60
C THR A 102 16.96 -3.10 -12.23
N VAL A 103 16.14 -3.12 -11.18
CA VAL A 103 16.50 -3.48 -9.82
C VAL A 103 15.64 -4.67 -9.41
N THR A 104 16.24 -5.81 -9.10
CA THR A 104 15.53 -6.98 -8.59
C THR A 104 15.90 -7.19 -7.14
N LEU A 105 14.90 -7.28 -6.27
CA LEU A 105 15.03 -7.63 -4.86
C LEU A 105 14.37 -8.99 -4.64
N THR A 106 15.05 -9.91 -3.96
CA THR A 106 14.54 -11.27 -3.72
C THR A 106 14.47 -11.56 -2.23
N THR A 107 13.38 -12.22 -1.80
CA THR A 107 13.09 -12.57 -0.41
C THR A 107 13.11 -11.31 0.46
N VAL A 108 12.12 -10.45 0.22
CA VAL A 108 12.00 -9.15 0.87
C VAL A 108 11.02 -9.27 2.03
N ARG A 109 11.44 -8.80 3.20
CA ARG A 109 10.57 -8.69 4.38
C ARG A 109 10.36 -7.23 4.70
N MET A 110 9.11 -6.82 4.79
CA MET A 110 8.73 -5.46 5.15
C MET A 110 7.90 -5.50 6.43
N HIS A 111 8.32 -4.78 7.46
CA HIS A 111 7.61 -4.65 8.72
C HIS A 111 6.98 -3.26 8.80
N VAL A 112 5.67 -3.21 8.57
CA VAL A 112 4.88 -1.99 8.64
C VAL A 112 4.13 -1.95 9.95
N VAL A 113 4.44 -0.95 10.76
CA VAL A 113 3.83 -0.75 12.08
C VAL A 113 3.01 0.52 12.04
N ARG A 114 1.73 0.42 12.38
CA ARG A 114 0.88 1.57 12.69
C ARG A 114 1.02 1.92 14.16
N ASN A 115 1.50 3.12 14.43
CA ASN A 115 1.69 3.67 15.76
C ASN A 115 0.33 4.05 16.40
N GLU A 116 0.33 4.26 17.71
CA GLU A 116 -0.87 4.70 18.47
C GLU A 116 -1.45 6.03 17.97
N ASP A 117 -0.60 6.92 17.42
CA ASP A 117 -1.01 8.20 16.84
C ASP A 117 -1.60 8.08 15.43
N GLY A 118 -1.64 6.85 14.89
CA GLY A 118 -2.15 6.53 13.57
C GLY A 118 -1.14 6.71 12.43
N THR A 119 0.07 7.18 12.72
CA THR A 119 1.17 7.24 11.74
C THR A 119 1.74 5.85 11.48
N PHE A 120 2.47 5.69 10.38
CA PHE A 120 3.22 4.46 10.10
C PHE A 120 4.72 4.68 10.28
N ASN A 121 5.44 3.64 10.74
CA ASN A 121 6.90 3.69 10.89
C ASN A 121 7.65 4.00 9.57
N ILE A 122 7.00 3.80 8.41
CA ILE A 122 7.53 4.14 7.09
C ILE A 122 7.40 5.63 6.71
N GLU A 123 6.57 6.42 7.40
CA GLU A 123 6.31 7.82 7.04
C GLU A 123 7.50 8.75 7.31
N GLY A 124 8.41 8.36 8.20
CA GLY A 124 9.65 9.09 8.47
C GLY A 124 10.79 8.78 7.51
N LEU A 125 10.65 7.81 6.61
CA LEU A 125 11.71 7.42 5.70
C LEU A 125 11.97 8.52 4.67
N GLY A 126 13.23 8.96 4.60
CA GLY A 126 13.67 10.04 3.71
C GLY A 126 13.26 11.44 4.18
N GLU A 127 12.79 11.59 5.41
CA GLU A 127 12.89 12.89 6.08
C GLU A 127 14.37 13.15 6.42
N GLU A 128 14.84 14.36 6.09
CA GLU A 128 16.19 14.76 6.48
C GLU A 128 16.21 14.75 8.00
N THR A 129 17.03 13.88 8.59
CA THR A 129 17.33 13.93 10.01
C THR A 129 17.67 15.38 10.33
N PRO A 130 16.96 16.06 11.27
CA PRO A 130 17.18 17.46 11.55
C PRO A 130 18.67 17.65 11.76
N ALA A 131 19.25 18.52 10.92
CA ALA A 131 20.69 18.64 10.90
C ALA A 131 21.17 18.92 12.33
N PRO A 132 22.24 18.25 12.81
CA PRO A 132 22.71 18.38 14.18
C PRO A 132 22.74 19.85 14.57
N THR A 133 22.21 20.16 15.75
CA THR A 133 22.07 21.54 16.23
C THR A 133 23.40 22.27 16.06
N GLU A 134 23.39 23.58 15.83
CA GLU A 134 24.62 24.37 15.66
C GLU A 134 25.63 24.10 16.79
N GLU A 135 25.19 23.75 17.99
CA GLU A 135 26.05 23.32 19.10
C GLU A 135 26.82 22.01 18.82
N GLU A 136 26.17 20.97 18.29
CA GLU A 136 26.80 19.70 17.93
C GLU A 136 27.73 19.84 16.72
N LYS A 137 27.32 20.64 15.72
CA LYS A 137 28.16 20.98 14.57
C LYS A 137 29.36 21.84 14.98
N ASN A 138 29.18 22.77 15.92
CA ASN A 138 30.27 23.61 16.42
C ASN A 138 31.23 22.80 17.27
N ALA A 139 30.77 21.84 18.08
CA ALA A 139 31.65 20.94 18.83
C ALA A 139 32.51 20.04 17.92
N ALA A 140 31.91 19.47 16.88
CA ALA A 140 32.62 18.66 15.88
C ALA A 140 33.53 19.49 14.95
N ARG A 141 33.10 20.71 14.58
CA ARG A 141 33.94 21.64 13.79
C ARG A 141 35.09 22.22 14.59
N LEU A 142 34.92 22.53 15.89
CA LEU A 142 36.00 23.09 16.70
C LEU A 142 37.15 22.10 16.83
N THR A 143 36.82 20.82 17.01
CA THR A 143 37.80 19.74 17.15
C THR A 143 38.53 19.44 15.84
N ASP A 144 37.82 19.27 14.72
CA ASP A 144 38.45 19.04 13.39
C ASP A 144 39.21 20.28 12.87
N TRP A 145 38.71 21.49 13.16
CA TRP A 145 39.38 22.75 12.79
C TRP A 145 40.64 23.01 13.62
N LEU A 146 40.64 22.71 14.93
CA LEU A 146 41.84 22.79 15.78
C LEU A 146 42.93 21.82 15.32
N GLU A 147 42.57 20.63 14.90
CA GLU A 147 43.51 19.61 14.44
C GLU A 147 44.10 19.97 13.06
N ARG A 148 43.27 20.45 12.13
CA ARG A 148 43.72 21.01 10.85
C ARG A 148 44.57 22.26 11.02
N LEU A 149 44.24 23.14 11.97
CA LEU A 149 45.08 24.32 12.26
C LEU A 149 46.45 23.93 12.81
N LYS A 150 46.54 22.90 13.66
CA LYS A 150 47.84 22.38 14.11
C LYS A 150 48.66 21.86 12.94
N GLN A 151 48.06 21.05 12.05
CA GLN A 151 48.76 20.54 10.86
C GLN A 151 49.17 21.65 9.88
N VAL A 152 48.34 22.67 9.69
CA VAL A 152 48.66 23.83 8.84
C VAL A 152 49.73 24.71 9.49
N ALA A 153 49.70 24.91 10.80
CA ALA A 153 50.73 25.64 11.52
C ALA A 153 52.09 24.92 11.44
N GLU A 154 52.10 23.60 11.54
CA GLU A 154 53.30 22.77 11.38
C GLU A 154 53.85 22.85 9.94
N LYS A 155 52.99 22.65 8.92
CA LYS A 155 53.37 22.80 7.51
C LYS A 155 53.82 24.21 7.15
N LEU A 156 53.24 25.25 7.75
CA LEU A 156 53.66 26.63 7.54
C LEU A 156 55.00 26.93 8.22
N LYS A 157 55.30 26.28 9.34
CA LYS A 157 56.60 26.38 10.00
C LYS A 157 57.68 25.73 9.14
N GLU A 158 57.44 24.51 8.65
CA GLU A 158 58.33 23.83 7.69
C GLU A 158 58.50 24.62 6.38
N ARG A 159 57.41 25.18 5.84
CA ARG A 159 57.48 26.04 4.64
C ARG A 159 58.22 27.34 4.89
N ARG A 160 58.08 27.98 6.06
CA ARG A 160 58.84 29.20 6.38
C ARG A 160 60.31 28.92 6.56
N GLU A 161 60.67 27.76 7.11
CA GLU A 161 62.06 27.32 7.23
C GLU A 161 62.66 27.04 5.83
N LYS A 162 61.93 26.29 4.97
CA LYS A 162 62.33 26.07 3.57
C LYS A 162 62.35 27.33 2.72
N GLU A 163 61.33 28.19 2.79
CA GLU A 163 61.30 29.46 2.06
C GLU A 163 62.35 30.45 2.60
N ALA A 164 62.76 30.37 3.87
CA ALA A 164 63.86 31.19 4.39
C ALA A 164 65.22 30.70 3.86
N GLU A 165 65.40 29.40 3.65
CA GLU A 165 66.54 28.83 2.91
C GLU A 165 66.49 29.21 1.43
N GLU A 166 65.37 28.96 0.74
CA GLU A 166 65.20 29.26 -0.68
C GLU A 166 65.21 30.77 -0.98
N ARG A 167 64.76 31.65 -0.07
CA ARG A 167 64.90 33.12 -0.22
C ARG A 167 66.30 33.61 0.07
N ARG A 168 67.11 32.88 0.84
CA ARG A 168 68.55 33.17 1.00
C ARG A 168 69.31 32.81 -0.29
N GLU A 169 68.87 31.78 -1.01
CA GLU A 169 69.46 31.37 -2.29
C GLU A 169 68.89 32.13 -3.50
N GLY A 170 67.58 32.42 -3.51
CA GLY A 170 66.84 33.01 -4.62
C GLY A 170 66.82 34.54 -4.67
N ARG A 171 67.27 35.26 -3.62
CA ARG A 171 67.40 36.74 -3.67
C ARG A 171 68.45 37.27 -4.64
N LYS A 172 69.13 36.40 -5.40
CA LYS A 172 70.01 36.77 -6.52
C LYS A 172 69.41 36.58 -7.92
N ALA A 173 68.17 36.09 -8.08
CA ALA A 173 67.59 35.94 -9.40
C ALA A 173 66.10 36.34 -9.44
N GLU A 174 65.84 37.36 -10.27
CA GLU A 174 64.59 37.69 -10.95
C GLU A 174 63.31 37.95 -10.12
N LYS A 175 63.00 39.24 -10.00
CA LYS A 175 61.61 39.73 -9.97
C LYS A 175 61.07 39.81 -11.41
N LYS A 176 60.09 39.00 -11.77
CA LYS A 176 59.16 39.28 -12.88
C LYS A 176 57.71 39.09 -12.44
N ALA A 177 56.88 40.07 -12.80
CA ALA A 177 55.46 40.11 -12.49
C ALA A 177 54.67 39.13 -13.38
N PRO A 178 53.54 38.55 -12.89
CA PRO A 178 52.69 37.71 -13.71
C PRO A 178 51.84 38.57 -14.68
N PRO A 179 51.60 38.11 -15.91
CA PRO A 179 50.71 38.80 -16.84
C PRO A 179 49.24 38.67 -16.42
N ALA A 180 48.46 39.71 -16.75
CA ALA A 180 47.04 39.81 -16.48
C ALA A 180 46.25 38.77 -17.30
N ARG A 181 45.31 38.08 -16.65
CA ARG A 181 44.38 37.14 -17.31
C ARG A 181 43.30 37.93 -18.05
N GLU A 182 43.24 37.78 -19.37
CA GLU A 182 42.11 38.22 -20.18
C GLU A 182 40.84 37.46 -19.76
N GLN A 183 39.82 38.22 -19.36
CA GLN A 183 38.48 37.69 -19.14
C GLN A 183 37.80 37.52 -20.49
N ILE A 184 37.67 36.26 -20.92
CA ILE A 184 36.84 35.91 -22.07
C ILE A 184 35.39 35.96 -21.61
N GLU A 185 34.67 37.02 -21.98
CA GLU A 185 33.22 37.10 -21.86
C GLU A 185 32.57 36.22 -22.93
N ILE A 186 32.34 34.96 -22.58
CA ILE A 186 31.56 34.04 -23.41
C ILE A 186 30.08 34.38 -23.19
N GLY A 187 29.47 35.06 -24.17
CA GLY A 187 28.02 35.21 -24.27
C GLY A 187 27.36 33.82 -24.29
N ARG A 188 26.71 33.44 -23.19
CA ARG A 188 26.01 32.17 -23.08
C ARG A 188 24.69 32.29 -23.81
N ALA A 189 24.60 31.64 -24.98
CA ALA A 189 23.31 31.24 -25.51
C ALA A 189 22.61 30.39 -24.44
N GLU A 190 21.55 30.91 -23.83
CA GLU A 190 20.65 30.15 -22.98
C GLU A 190 19.84 29.21 -23.88
N TYR A 191 20.47 28.11 -24.28
CA TYR A 191 19.72 26.97 -24.76
C TYR A 191 18.76 26.59 -23.64
N VAL A 192 17.46 26.62 -23.93
CA VAL A 192 16.41 26.03 -23.09
C VAL A 192 16.73 24.54 -22.99
N ARG A 193 17.60 24.19 -22.05
CA ARG A 193 17.98 22.80 -21.81
C ARG A 193 16.75 22.14 -21.23
N ARG A 194 16.17 21.22 -21.99
CA ARG A 194 15.15 20.31 -21.47
C ARG A 194 15.76 19.68 -20.21
N ILE A 195 15.17 19.94 -19.05
CA ILE A 195 15.69 19.45 -17.78
C ILE A 195 15.42 17.95 -17.76
N GLU A 196 16.40 17.14 -18.14
CA GLU A 196 16.28 15.69 -18.07
C GLU A 196 16.44 15.22 -16.62
N PRO A 197 15.68 14.20 -16.19
CA PRO A 197 15.85 13.64 -14.87
C PRO A 197 17.26 13.05 -14.73
N ARG A 198 17.96 13.50 -13.69
CA ARG A 198 19.33 13.04 -13.38
C ARG A 198 19.36 11.59 -12.96
N VAL A 199 18.26 11.10 -12.38
CA VAL A 199 18.15 9.74 -11.86
C VAL A 199 16.83 9.14 -12.31
N VAL A 200 16.90 7.95 -12.91
CA VAL A 200 15.73 7.16 -13.34
C VAL A 200 15.99 5.69 -13.03
N ILE A 201 15.00 4.99 -12.50
CA ILE A 201 14.91 3.54 -12.42
C ILE A 201 13.78 3.11 -13.34
N ARG A 202 14.10 2.34 -14.39
CA ARG A 202 13.10 1.91 -15.37
C ARG A 202 12.20 0.82 -14.80
N GLU A 203 12.75 -0.13 -14.05
CA GLU A 203 11.99 -1.21 -13.43
C GLU A 203 12.58 -1.58 -12.06
N ILE A 204 11.73 -1.69 -11.04
CA ILE A 204 12.01 -2.29 -9.74
C ILE A 204 11.11 -3.51 -9.64
N ARG A 205 11.70 -4.69 -9.48
CA ARG A 205 11.04 -5.97 -9.28
C ARG A 205 11.33 -6.47 -7.89
N VAL A 206 10.29 -6.87 -7.17
CA VAL A 206 10.37 -7.47 -5.86
C VAL A 206 9.77 -8.87 -5.96
N GLU A 207 10.55 -9.87 -5.60
CA GLU A 207 10.19 -11.28 -5.61
C GLU A 207 10.15 -11.80 -4.18
N ASP A 208 9.16 -12.63 -3.88
CA ASP A 208 9.02 -13.25 -2.55
C ASP A 208 8.96 -12.19 -1.43
N LEU A 209 8.05 -11.24 -1.61
CA LEU A 209 7.76 -10.19 -0.64
C LEU A 209 6.83 -10.73 0.46
N GLU A 210 7.25 -10.53 1.70
CA GLU A 210 6.51 -10.79 2.91
C GLU A 210 6.26 -9.44 3.61
N ILE A 211 5.00 -9.02 3.73
CA ILE A 211 4.62 -7.79 4.42
C ILE A 211 3.96 -8.17 5.74
N GLU A 212 4.63 -7.86 6.84
CA GLU A 212 4.09 -7.96 8.18
C GLU A 212 3.44 -6.63 8.56
N LEU A 213 2.19 -6.68 9.01
CA LEU A 213 1.39 -5.53 9.41
C LEU A 213 1.05 -5.63 10.90
N ASP A 214 1.61 -4.74 11.70
CA ASP A 214 1.28 -4.62 13.12
C ASP A 214 0.53 -3.31 13.38
N ASP A 215 -0.50 -3.34 14.23
CA ASP A 215 -1.23 -2.15 14.69
C ASP A 215 -1.10 -2.02 16.21
N GLU A 216 -0.34 -1.02 16.66
CA GLU A 216 -0.10 -0.78 18.07
C GLU A 216 -1.27 -0.12 18.78
N SER A 217 -2.17 0.51 18.03
CA SER A 217 -3.42 1.01 18.60
C SER A 217 -4.31 -0.15 19.08
N LYS A 218 -4.02 -1.39 18.66
CA LYS A 218 -4.77 -2.61 19.01
C LYS A 218 -3.85 -3.83 19.19
N PRO A 219 -3.09 -3.93 20.30
CA PRO A 219 -2.02 -4.92 20.48
C PRO A 219 -2.46 -6.41 20.53
N GLY A 220 -3.75 -6.71 20.34
CA GLY A 220 -4.29 -8.07 20.23
C GLY A 220 -4.86 -8.44 18.86
N GLU A 221 -4.99 -7.49 17.93
CA GLU A 221 -5.52 -7.71 16.59
C GLU A 221 -4.39 -7.68 15.56
N LYS A 222 -3.68 -8.81 15.41
CA LYS A 222 -2.64 -8.93 14.37
C LYS A 222 -3.27 -9.17 13.01
N LEU A 223 -2.86 -8.38 12.02
CA LEU A 223 -3.17 -8.66 10.63
C LEU A 223 -2.29 -9.81 10.15
N PRO A 224 -2.81 -10.75 9.35
CA PRO A 224 -1.98 -11.77 8.73
C PRO A 224 -0.96 -11.12 7.80
N PRO A 225 0.24 -11.70 7.67
CA PRO A 225 1.21 -11.20 6.70
C PRO A 225 0.70 -11.44 5.28
N LEU A 226 1.00 -10.50 4.38
CA LEU A 226 0.90 -10.73 2.94
C LEU A 226 2.15 -11.50 2.51
N ALA A 227 2.01 -12.78 2.20
CA ALA A 227 3.12 -13.67 1.89
C ALA A 227 3.20 -14.00 0.39
N GLY A 228 4.40 -14.33 -0.06
CA GLY A 228 4.67 -14.73 -1.45
C GLY A 228 4.30 -13.64 -2.46
N ALA A 229 4.32 -12.38 -2.03
CA ALA A 229 3.93 -11.28 -2.89
C ALA A 229 5.02 -10.96 -3.92
N SER A 230 4.61 -10.42 -5.06
CA SER A 230 5.49 -9.87 -6.07
C SER A 230 5.08 -8.43 -6.33
N ALA A 231 6.05 -7.52 -6.41
CA ALA A 231 5.79 -6.14 -6.77
C ALA A 231 6.62 -5.74 -7.98
N VAL A 232 6.06 -4.93 -8.87
CA VAL A 232 6.78 -4.29 -9.96
C VAL A 232 6.46 -2.80 -9.95
N ILE A 233 7.48 -1.96 -9.95
CA ILE A 233 7.35 -0.49 -10.03
C ILE A 233 8.18 -0.02 -11.22
N GLU A 234 7.59 0.73 -12.15
CA GLU A 234 8.30 1.20 -13.34
C GLU A 234 8.44 2.71 -13.39
N ASN A 235 9.46 3.16 -14.13
CA ASN A 235 9.70 4.56 -14.50
C ASN A 235 9.83 5.53 -13.32
N VAL A 236 10.46 5.09 -12.24
CA VAL A 236 10.68 5.97 -11.09
C VAL A 236 11.80 6.95 -11.38
N SER A 237 11.54 8.24 -11.24
CA SER A 237 12.45 9.31 -11.64
C SER A 237 12.82 10.19 -10.44
N SER A 238 13.87 11.01 -10.53
CA SER A 238 14.12 12.13 -9.60
C SER A 238 13.46 13.44 -9.98
N SER A 239 12.83 13.47 -11.14
CA SER A 239 12.02 14.60 -11.59
C SER A 239 10.85 14.03 -12.40
N PRO A 240 9.74 13.63 -11.73
CA PRO A 240 8.68 12.90 -12.41
C PRO A 240 7.92 13.83 -13.36
N LEU A 241 7.86 15.13 -13.03
CA LEU A 241 7.36 16.20 -13.91
C LEU A 241 8.09 16.29 -15.25
N HIS A 242 9.36 15.88 -15.27
CA HIS A 242 10.21 15.95 -16.47
C HIS A 242 10.48 14.56 -17.07
N HIS A 243 9.81 13.53 -16.57
CA HIS A 243 9.89 12.19 -17.12
C HIS A 243 8.74 11.97 -18.11
N ASP A 244 9.05 11.39 -19.26
CA ASP A 244 8.13 11.18 -20.38
C ASP A 244 7.16 10.01 -20.16
N LYS A 245 7.44 9.16 -19.16
CA LYS A 245 6.62 7.99 -18.81
C LYS A 245 5.99 8.14 -17.43
N PRO A 246 4.75 7.65 -17.26
CA PRO A 246 4.12 7.62 -15.94
C PRO A 246 4.79 6.56 -15.05
N ILE A 247 4.72 6.78 -13.74
CA ILE A 247 5.13 5.79 -12.76
C ILE A 247 4.01 4.76 -12.65
N THR A 248 4.30 3.50 -12.91
CA THR A 248 3.33 2.39 -12.72
C THR A 248 3.77 1.56 -11.54
N PHE A 249 2.82 0.95 -10.84
CA PHE A 249 3.13 -0.07 -9.84
C PHE A 249 2.10 -1.19 -9.91
N THR A 250 2.54 -2.40 -9.58
CA THR A 250 1.71 -3.59 -9.38
C THR A 250 2.21 -4.32 -8.14
N LEU A 251 1.30 -4.88 -7.37
CA LEU A 251 1.55 -5.69 -6.19
C LEU A 251 0.55 -6.84 -6.20
N SER A 252 1.03 -8.07 -6.26
CA SER A 252 0.20 -9.27 -6.25
C SER A 252 0.66 -10.16 -5.10
N GLY A 253 -0.25 -10.70 -4.30
CA GLY A 253 0.10 -11.58 -3.18
C GLY A 253 -1.10 -12.29 -2.59
N SER A 254 -0.85 -13.05 -1.51
CA SER A 254 -1.90 -13.78 -0.80
C SER A 254 -1.73 -13.65 0.71
N PHE A 255 -2.86 -13.55 1.42
CA PHE A 255 -2.87 -13.64 2.87
C PHE A 255 -2.98 -15.11 3.28
N ALA A 256 -1.88 -15.87 3.17
CA ALA A 256 -1.88 -17.32 3.42
C ALA A 256 -3.05 -18.05 2.73
N ASP A 257 -3.91 -18.73 3.49
CA ASP A 257 -5.11 -19.46 3.02
C ASP A 257 -6.39 -18.58 2.97
N GLN A 258 -6.24 -17.26 3.05
CA GLN A 258 -7.34 -16.34 3.37
C GLN A 258 -7.71 -15.38 2.24
N GLY A 259 -7.16 -15.59 1.05
CA GLY A 259 -7.52 -14.86 -0.17
C GLY A 259 -6.32 -14.26 -0.89
N ARG A 260 -6.55 -13.90 -2.16
CA ARG A 260 -5.56 -13.25 -3.03
C ARG A 260 -5.89 -11.76 -3.17
N VAL A 261 -4.84 -10.95 -3.27
CA VAL A 261 -4.95 -9.51 -3.55
C VAL A 261 -4.00 -9.13 -4.67
N ASP A 262 -4.53 -8.40 -5.64
CA ASP A 262 -3.80 -7.75 -6.72
C ASP A 262 -4.11 -6.24 -6.67
N LEU A 263 -3.09 -5.43 -6.46
CA LEU A 263 -3.16 -3.96 -6.46
C LEU A 263 -2.33 -3.44 -7.63
N GLY A 264 -2.82 -2.42 -8.31
CA GLY A 264 -2.13 -1.77 -9.41
C GLY A 264 -2.36 -0.27 -9.36
N GLY A 265 -1.52 0.46 -10.07
CA GLY A 265 -1.77 1.88 -10.26
C GLY A 265 -0.83 2.53 -11.24
N THR A 266 -1.21 3.74 -11.65
CA THR A 266 -0.46 4.60 -12.56
C THR A 266 -0.52 6.04 -12.05
N LEU A 267 0.64 6.67 -11.90
CA LEU A 267 0.82 8.07 -11.53
C LEU A 267 1.46 8.82 -12.70
N GLY A 268 0.65 9.58 -13.43
CA GLY A 268 1.06 10.50 -14.49
C GLY A 268 1.18 11.93 -13.97
N LEU A 269 2.35 12.54 -14.15
CA LEU A 269 2.69 13.88 -13.65
C LEU A 269 3.27 14.77 -14.75
N LEU A 270 2.79 14.71 -15.99
CA LEU A 270 3.38 15.46 -17.10
C LEU A 270 3.09 16.97 -16.99
N ILE A 271 4.06 17.83 -17.31
CA ILE A 271 3.94 19.31 -17.21
C ILE A 271 2.80 19.87 -18.11
N ASP A 272 2.49 19.21 -19.21
CA ASP A 272 1.51 19.65 -20.21
C ASP A 272 0.24 18.77 -20.27
N ALA A 273 0.04 17.90 -19.28
CA ALA A 273 -1.15 17.05 -19.19
C ALA A 273 -1.76 17.11 -17.79
N ASP A 274 -3.04 16.76 -17.68
CA ASP A 274 -3.68 16.62 -16.38
C ASP A 274 -2.95 15.55 -15.55
N ALA A 275 -2.67 15.89 -14.30
CA ALA A 275 -2.08 14.93 -13.38
C ALA A 275 -3.09 13.79 -13.16
N LEU A 276 -2.65 12.55 -13.32
CA LEU A 276 -3.54 11.39 -13.29
C LEU A 276 -3.02 10.40 -12.27
N LEU A 277 -3.84 10.04 -11.29
CA LEU A 277 -3.61 8.90 -10.42
C LEU A 277 -4.71 7.87 -10.68
N LYS A 278 -4.35 6.72 -11.22
CA LYS A 278 -5.21 5.54 -11.35
C LYS A 278 -4.75 4.49 -10.34
N LEU A 279 -5.70 3.87 -9.66
CA LEU A 279 -5.48 2.79 -8.71
C LEU A 279 -6.50 1.71 -9.03
N ASP A 280 -6.04 0.47 -9.14
CA ASP A 280 -6.87 -0.69 -9.39
C ASP A 280 -6.64 -1.67 -8.23
N ALA A 281 -7.70 -2.23 -7.68
CA ALA A 281 -7.64 -3.18 -6.59
C ALA A 281 -8.57 -4.34 -6.89
N LYS A 282 -8.01 -5.55 -6.88
CA LYS A 282 -8.74 -6.79 -7.06
C LYS A 282 -8.46 -7.73 -5.90
N THR A 283 -9.51 -8.36 -5.37
CA THR A 283 -9.39 -9.42 -4.39
C THR A 283 -10.22 -10.63 -4.83
N ASP A 284 -9.72 -11.82 -4.50
CA ASP A 284 -10.39 -13.10 -4.77
C ASP A 284 -10.48 -13.88 -3.46
N ASP A 285 -11.72 -14.18 -3.06
CA ASP A 285 -12.08 -15.00 -1.92
C ASP A 285 -11.47 -14.54 -0.58
N LEU A 286 -11.39 -13.22 -0.37
CA LEU A 286 -10.73 -12.63 0.80
C LEU A 286 -11.60 -12.76 2.05
N LYS A 287 -11.10 -13.41 3.11
CA LYS A 287 -11.82 -13.53 4.38
C LYS A 287 -12.02 -12.15 5.01
N LEU A 288 -13.27 -11.73 5.19
CA LEU A 288 -13.63 -10.42 5.72
C LEU A 288 -13.15 -10.22 7.18
N ALA A 289 -12.96 -11.31 7.94
CA ALA A 289 -12.38 -11.25 9.28
C ALA A 289 -11.01 -10.55 9.30
N LEU A 290 -10.23 -10.67 8.20
CA LEU A 290 -8.94 -10.00 8.06
C LEU A 290 -9.04 -8.49 7.92
N LEU A 291 -10.16 -8.04 7.38
CA LEU A 291 -10.43 -6.64 7.13
C LEU A 291 -11.10 -5.96 8.32
N LYS A 292 -11.46 -6.73 9.37
CA LYS A 292 -12.10 -6.22 10.58
C LYS A 292 -11.33 -5.06 11.24
N PRO A 293 -9.98 -5.11 11.35
CA PRO A 293 -9.23 -3.98 11.92
C PRO A 293 -9.35 -2.70 11.10
N LEU A 294 -9.59 -2.81 9.78
CA LEU A 294 -9.69 -1.70 8.83
C LEU A 294 -11.10 -1.08 8.79
N PHE A 295 -12.15 -1.88 8.87
CA PHE A 295 -13.54 -1.40 8.71
C PHE A 295 -14.38 -1.39 10.00
N GLY A 296 -13.86 -1.91 11.11
CA GLY A 296 -14.62 -2.14 12.34
C GLY A 296 -15.30 -0.91 12.96
N LEU A 297 -14.96 0.31 12.51
CA LEU A 297 -15.59 1.55 12.98
C LEU A 297 -16.70 2.08 12.06
N SER A 298 -16.85 1.55 10.84
CA SER A 298 -17.67 2.18 9.79
C SER A 298 -18.90 1.36 9.38
N LEU A 299 -18.96 0.08 9.74
CA LEU A 299 -20.11 -0.77 9.41
C LEU A 299 -21.14 -0.77 10.56
N PRO A 300 -22.44 -0.58 10.29
CA PRO A 300 -23.50 -0.61 11.31
C PRO A 300 -23.89 -2.05 11.71
N VAL A 301 -22.98 -3.01 11.51
CA VAL A 301 -23.19 -4.44 11.78
C VAL A 301 -21.93 -5.07 12.36
N ALA A 302 -22.12 -6.04 13.26
CA ALA A 302 -21.07 -6.90 13.75
C ALA A 302 -20.87 -8.07 12.78
N LEU A 303 -19.75 -8.06 12.06
CA LEU A 303 -19.35 -9.15 11.18
C LEU A 303 -18.73 -10.30 11.99
N LYS A 304 -19.29 -11.52 11.84
CA LYS A 304 -18.72 -12.75 12.40
C LYS A 304 -17.90 -13.50 11.36
N GLU A 305 -18.49 -13.76 10.20
CA GLU A 305 -17.87 -14.49 9.09
C GLU A 305 -18.27 -13.89 7.74
N GLY A 306 -17.45 -14.16 6.73
CA GLY A 306 -17.73 -13.81 5.35
C GLY A 306 -16.47 -13.71 4.51
N ARG A 307 -16.67 -13.70 3.20
CA ARG A 307 -15.63 -13.62 2.18
C ARG A 307 -15.99 -12.52 1.19
N THR A 308 -15.00 -11.93 0.55
CA THR A 308 -15.20 -10.83 -0.39
C THR A 308 -14.36 -10.97 -1.64
N ASP A 309 -15.04 -10.76 -2.76
CA ASP A 309 -14.41 -10.43 -4.03
C ASP A 309 -14.59 -8.94 -4.27
N LEU A 310 -13.50 -8.26 -4.59
CA LEU A 310 -13.49 -6.84 -4.88
C LEU A 310 -12.88 -6.66 -6.27
N ASP A 311 -13.50 -5.84 -7.10
CA ASP A 311 -12.90 -5.29 -8.30
C ASP A 311 -13.18 -3.79 -8.30
N ALA A 312 -12.18 -2.98 -8.01
CA ALA A 312 -12.33 -1.55 -7.84
C ALA A 312 -11.28 -0.78 -8.62
N GLY A 313 -11.74 0.06 -9.54
CA GLY A 313 -10.93 1.09 -10.19
C GLY A 313 -11.21 2.45 -9.57
N VAL A 314 -10.16 3.18 -9.20
CA VAL A 314 -10.21 4.57 -8.73
C VAL A 314 -9.34 5.41 -9.66
N SER A 315 -9.87 6.55 -10.11
CA SER A 315 -9.12 7.53 -10.88
C SER A 315 -9.29 8.91 -10.25
N LEU A 316 -8.17 9.64 -10.17
CA LEU A 316 -8.07 10.99 -9.68
C LEU A 316 -7.41 11.86 -10.75
N THR A 317 -8.19 12.77 -11.33
CA THR A 317 -7.69 13.75 -12.30
C THR A 317 -7.37 15.06 -11.58
N ASN A 318 -6.19 15.60 -11.83
CA ASN A 318 -5.61 16.77 -11.16
C ASN A 318 -5.67 16.66 -9.62
N PHE A 319 -5.56 15.42 -9.10
CA PHE A 319 -5.69 15.08 -7.68
C PHE A 319 -6.96 15.62 -7.00
N SER A 320 -7.99 15.95 -7.78
CA SER A 320 -9.16 16.68 -7.29
C SER A 320 -10.46 16.02 -7.71
N VAL A 321 -10.57 15.60 -8.98
CA VAL A 321 -11.77 14.97 -9.52
C VAL A 321 -11.68 13.47 -9.28
N LEU A 322 -12.58 12.96 -8.45
CA LEU A 322 -12.68 11.55 -8.08
C LEU A 322 -13.63 10.83 -9.04
N ASN A 323 -13.21 9.66 -9.52
CA ASN A 323 -14.08 8.71 -10.19
C ASN A 323 -13.68 7.29 -9.77
N ALA A 324 -14.49 6.65 -8.94
CA ALA A 324 -14.31 5.28 -8.51
C ALA A 324 -15.52 4.42 -8.88
N VAL A 325 -15.24 3.18 -9.29
CA VAL A 325 -16.24 2.18 -9.66
C VAL A 325 -15.89 0.87 -8.95
N PRO A 326 -16.27 0.72 -7.67
CA PRO A 326 -16.11 -0.54 -6.96
C PRO A 326 -17.26 -1.49 -7.26
N ASP A 327 -16.91 -2.71 -7.66
CA ASP A 327 -17.78 -3.88 -7.65
C ASP A 327 -17.35 -4.80 -6.50
N LEU A 328 -18.26 -5.04 -5.56
CA LEU A 328 -18.02 -5.81 -4.36
C LEU A 328 -19.00 -6.98 -4.28
N VAL A 329 -18.50 -8.19 -4.12
CA VAL A 329 -19.33 -9.38 -3.88
C VAL A 329 -18.95 -9.96 -2.54
N LEU A 330 -19.90 -9.95 -1.61
CA LEU A 330 -19.76 -10.57 -0.32
C LEU A 330 -20.43 -11.94 -0.35
N SER A 331 -19.76 -12.97 0.16
CA SER A 331 -20.27 -14.33 0.18
C SER A 331 -20.07 -14.99 1.55
N ASN A 332 -20.88 -16.01 1.84
CA ASN A 332 -20.89 -16.72 3.12
C ASN A 332 -21.01 -15.77 4.34
N LEU A 333 -21.83 -14.72 4.21
CA LEU A 333 -21.99 -13.72 5.26
C LEU A 333 -22.69 -14.30 6.50
N ASP A 334 -22.12 -13.96 7.66
CA ASP A 334 -22.76 -14.04 8.97
C ASP A 334 -22.54 -12.71 9.70
N ILE A 335 -23.61 -11.92 9.78
CA ILE A 335 -23.65 -10.61 10.42
C ILE A 335 -24.67 -10.56 11.55
N ALA A 336 -24.42 -9.73 12.54
CA ALA A 336 -25.34 -9.45 13.63
C ALA A 336 -25.52 -7.94 13.81
N PRO A 337 -26.63 -7.47 14.42
CA PRO A 337 -26.74 -6.08 14.82
C PRO A 337 -25.59 -5.68 15.72
N ASP A 338 -25.04 -4.49 15.53
CA ASP A 338 -23.93 -3.98 16.35
C ASP A 338 -24.37 -3.46 17.73
N GLY A 339 -25.70 -3.38 17.95
CA GLY A 339 -26.32 -2.86 19.17
C GLY A 339 -26.25 -1.33 19.30
N LYS A 340 -25.66 -0.62 18.34
CA LYS A 340 -25.58 0.85 18.30
C LYS A 340 -26.59 1.45 17.33
N HIS A 341 -26.91 0.71 16.27
CA HIS A 341 -27.82 1.16 15.23
C HIS A 341 -29.12 0.35 15.28
N ASP A 342 -30.25 1.05 15.47
CA ASP A 342 -31.58 0.43 15.45
C ASP A 342 -32.04 0.11 14.02
N THR A 343 -31.54 0.86 13.02
CA THR A 343 -31.88 0.67 11.61
C THR A 343 -30.67 0.75 10.69
N ILE A 344 -30.72 -0.01 9.60
CA ILE A 344 -29.72 -0.07 8.53
C ILE A 344 -30.47 0.18 7.21
N VAL A 345 -30.14 1.30 6.54
CA VAL A 345 -30.84 1.72 5.30
C VAL A 345 -32.36 1.82 5.50
N GLY A 346 -32.79 2.27 6.68
CA GLY A 346 -34.21 2.43 7.04
C GLY A 346 -34.94 1.14 7.41
N ILE A 347 -34.25 0.01 7.47
CA ILE A 347 -34.78 -1.30 7.86
C ILE A 347 -34.32 -1.61 9.29
N PRO A 348 -35.16 -2.18 10.18
CA PRO A 348 -34.69 -2.62 11.50
C PRO A 348 -33.43 -3.49 11.39
N ALA A 349 -32.40 -3.18 12.19
CA ALA A 349 -31.08 -3.78 12.02
C ALA A 349 -31.10 -5.31 12.12
N LYS A 350 -31.97 -5.85 12.98
CA LYS A 350 -32.19 -7.29 13.13
C LYS A 350 -32.72 -7.91 11.84
N ASP A 351 -33.78 -7.35 11.28
CA ASP A 351 -34.44 -7.87 10.07
C ASP A 351 -33.48 -7.81 8.87
N PHE A 352 -32.68 -6.74 8.79
CA PHE A 352 -31.63 -6.61 7.77
C PHE A 352 -30.55 -7.69 7.93
N CYS A 353 -30.07 -7.95 9.15
CA CYS A 353 -29.07 -8.99 9.39
C CYS A 353 -29.62 -10.38 9.07
N ASP A 354 -30.85 -10.68 9.48
CA ASP A 354 -31.51 -11.96 9.20
C ASP A 354 -31.69 -12.16 7.68
N ALA A 355 -32.07 -11.11 6.96
CA ALA A 355 -32.18 -11.09 5.51
C ALA A 355 -30.86 -11.45 4.81
N VAL A 356 -29.78 -10.75 5.16
CA VAL A 356 -28.45 -10.97 4.57
C VAL A 356 -27.91 -12.36 4.93
N ASN A 357 -28.10 -12.79 6.17
CA ASN A 357 -27.67 -14.11 6.64
C ASN A 357 -28.42 -15.25 5.94
N HIS A 358 -29.67 -15.03 5.52
CA HIS A 358 -30.44 -15.97 4.73
C HIS A 358 -29.95 -16.00 3.27
N ALA A 359 -29.74 -14.83 2.68
CA ALA A 359 -29.26 -14.73 1.29
C ALA A 359 -27.83 -15.28 1.11
N LYS A 360 -27.00 -15.24 2.17
CA LYS A 360 -25.57 -15.62 2.21
C LYS A 360 -24.64 -14.84 1.29
N THR A 361 -25.19 -14.16 0.28
CA THR A 361 -24.46 -13.40 -0.71
C THR A 361 -25.07 -12.00 -0.84
N LEU A 362 -24.21 -10.98 -0.90
CA LEU A 362 -24.59 -9.61 -1.19
C LEU A 362 -23.66 -9.06 -2.28
N ALA A 363 -24.21 -8.78 -3.46
CA ALA A 363 -23.48 -8.17 -4.56
C ALA A 363 -23.81 -6.67 -4.64
N ILE A 364 -22.78 -5.84 -4.48
CA ILE A 364 -22.84 -4.40 -4.67
C ILE A 364 -22.17 -4.09 -6.01
N LYS A 365 -22.96 -4.00 -7.07
CA LYS A 365 -22.49 -3.72 -8.44
C LYS A 365 -22.95 -2.38 -8.95
N GLY A 366 -22.08 -1.70 -9.68
CA GLY A 366 -22.42 -0.41 -10.31
C GLY A 366 -22.64 0.72 -9.31
N LEU A 367 -21.98 0.67 -8.15
CA LEU A 367 -21.74 1.86 -7.34
C LEU A 367 -20.73 2.74 -8.08
N ARG A 368 -21.04 4.03 -8.20
CA ARG A 368 -20.12 5.02 -8.75
C ARG A 368 -19.92 6.14 -7.75
N ILE A 369 -18.66 6.44 -7.46
CA ILE A 369 -18.25 7.52 -6.56
C ILE A 369 -17.57 8.59 -7.42
N GLY A 370 -18.28 9.67 -7.68
CA GLY A 370 -17.83 10.82 -8.46
C GLY A 370 -17.49 12.03 -7.59
N GLY A 371 -17.41 13.21 -8.21
CA GLY A 371 -17.26 14.50 -7.52
C GLY A 371 -15.81 14.83 -7.17
N THR A 372 -15.59 15.40 -5.99
CA THR A 372 -14.25 15.75 -5.49
C THR A 372 -13.89 14.94 -4.26
N LEU A 373 -12.60 14.90 -3.90
CA LEU A 373 -12.15 14.26 -2.64
C LEU A 373 -12.81 14.86 -1.39
N THR A 374 -13.25 16.12 -1.44
CA THR A 374 -13.89 16.81 -0.31
C THR A 374 -15.43 16.74 -0.35
N ALA A 375 -16.00 16.48 -1.52
CA ALA A 375 -17.44 16.35 -1.74
C ALA A 375 -17.70 15.18 -2.69
N PRO A 376 -17.53 13.93 -2.22
CA PRO A 376 -17.79 12.76 -3.04
C PRO A 376 -19.29 12.61 -3.31
N GLU A 377 -19.63 12.31 -4.55
CA GLU A 377 -21.01 12.07 -4.99
C GLU A 377 -21.21 10.57 -5.22
N PHE A 378 -22.23 9.99 -4.57
CA PHE A 378 -22.54 8.57 -4.69
C PHE A 378 -23.74 8.37 -5.61
N THR A 379 -23.55 7.60 -6.68
CA THR A 379 -24.62 7.22 -7.59
C THR A 379 -24.73 5.70 -7.65
N TRP A 380 -25.94 5.20 -7.45
CA TRP A 380 -26.25 3.77 -7.44
C TRP A 380 -26.90 3.38 -8.77
N SER A 381 -26.43 2.30 -9.36
CA SER A 381 -27.04 1.70 -10.55
C SER A 381 -28.50 1.28 -10.29
N ALA A 382 -29.31 1.25 -11.35
CA ALA A 382 -30.66 0.68 -11.27
C ALA A 382 -30.62 -0.81 -10.92
N GLU A 383 -29.60 -1.52 -11.41
CA GLU A 383 -29.35 -2.94 -11.13
C GLU A 383 -29.13 -3.20 -9.65
N PHE A 384 -28.32 -2.37 -8.96
CA PHE A 384 -28.14 -2.49 -7.52
C PHE A 384 -29.43 -2.29 -6.75
N LYS A 385 -30.21 -1.26 -7.10
CA LYS A 385 -31.50 -1.00 -6.46
C LYS A 385 -32.45 -2.18 -6.62
N GLU A 386 -32.46 -2.82 -7.79
CA GLU A 386 -33.30 -3.98 -8.04
C GLU A 386 -32.80 -5.23 -7.30
N SER A 387 -31.49 -5.46 -7.29
CA SER A 387 -30.88 -6.55 -6.50
C SER A 387 -31.17 -6.40 -5.00
N LEU A 388 -31.11 -5.17 -4.47
CA LEU A 388 -31.44 -4.89 -3.07
C LEU A 388 -32.92 -5.19 -2.79
N LYS A 389 -33.84 -4.75 -3.65
CA LYS A 389 -35.27 -5.07 -3.50
C LYS A 389 -35.51 -6.58 -3.52
N GLN A 390 -34.90 -7.29 -4.47
CA GLN A 390 -35.08 -8.73 -4.61
C GLN A 390 -34.59 -9.47 -3.36
N MET A 391 -33.42 -9.09 -2.84
CA MET A 391 -32.89 -9.64 -1.58
C MET A 391 -33.86 -9.42 -0.41
N LEU A 392 -34.46 -8.23 -0.30
CA LEU A 392 -35.45 -7.93 0.75
C LEU A 392 -36.74 -8.73 0.58
N ILE A 393 -37.21 -8.94 -0.65
CA ILE A 393 -38.39 -9.77 -0.95
C ILE A 393 -38.12 -11.22 -0.54
N ASP A 394 -36.96 -11.76 -0.89
CA ASP A 394 -36.61 -13.15 -0.61
C ASP A 394 -36.41 -13.38 0.88
N ALA A 395 -35.78 -12.43 1.58
CA ALA A 395 -35.70 -12.42 3.03
C ALA A 395 -37.08 -12.37 3.71
N GLY A 396 -37.98 -11.51 3.22
CA GLY A 396 -39.35 -11.43 3.74
C GLY A 396 -40.13 -12.74 3.55
N LYS A 397 -40.00 -13.39 2.38
CA LYS A 397 -40.59 -14.71 2.13
C LYS A 397 -40.02 -15.78 3.04
N ALA A 398 -38.71 -15.79 3.25
CA ALA A 398 -38.04 -16.75 4.13
C ALA A 398 -38.45 -16.58 5.60
N ALA A 399 -38.54 -15.34 6.08
CA ALA A 399 -39.02 -15.03 7.43
C ALA A 399 -40.48 -15.48 7.63
N ALA A 400 -41.35 -15.19 6.66
CA ALA A 400 -42.75 -15.62 6.70
C ALA A 400 -42.89 -17.16 6.69
N ALA A 401 -42.09 -17.86 5.88
CA ALA A 401 -42.05 -19.32 5.85
C ALA A 401 -41.56 -19.91 7.17
N ALA A 402 -40.50 -19.35 7.76
CA ALA A 402 -39.98 -19.78 9.06
C ALA A 402 -41.01 -19.56 10.19
N GLU A 403 -41.75 -18.45 10.18
CA GLU A 403 -42.82 -18.19 11.14
C GLU A 403 -44.00 -19.16 10.96
N LEU A 404 -44.38 -19.44 9.71
CA LEU A 404 -45.36 -20.48 9.37
C LEU A 404 -44.92 -21.85 9.89
N ASP A 405 -43.67 -22.24 9.68
CA ASP A 405 -43.13 -23.50 10.18
C ASP A 405 -43.09 -23.53 11.71
N THR A 406 -42.79 -22.41 12.38
CA THR A 406 -42.85 -22.36 13.86
C THR A 406 -44.28 -22.44 14.37
N GLN A 407 -45.24 -21.82 13.67
CA GLN A 407 -46.67 -21.90 14.01
C GLN A 407 -47.25 -23.29 13.70
N ILE A 408 -46.84 -23.92 12.60
CA ILE A 408 -47.18 -25.30 12.26
C ILE A 408 -46.57 -26.22 13.31
N ALA A 409 -45.30 -26.07 13.68
CA ALA A 409 -44.63 -26.88 14.70
C ALA A 409 -45.31 -26.75 16.07
N LYS A 410 -45.56 -25.52 16.54
CA LYS A 410 -46.33 -25.26 17.78
C LYS A 410 -47.78 -25.77 17.66
N GLY A 411 -48.36 -25.70 16.47
CA GLY A 411 -49.69 -26.21 16.15
C GLY A 411 -49.73 -27.73 16.20
N THR A 412 -48.76 -28.43 15.65
CA THR A 412 -48.61 -29.89 15.73
C THR A 412 -48.31 -30.36 17.14
N GLU A 413 -47.55 -29.59 17.93
CA GLU A 413 -47.27 -29.91 19.32
C GLU A 413 -48.54 -29.76 20.19
N LYS A 414 -49.29 -28.65 20.01
CA LYS A 414 -50.61 -28.46 20.65
C LYS A 414 -51.65 -29.47 20.18
N LEU A 415 -51.72 -29.76 18.87
CA LEU A 415 -52.60 -30.78 18.30
C LEU A 415 -52.22 -32.18 18.79
N SER A 416 -50.94 -32.49 18.98
CA SER A 416 -50.51 -33.78 19.55
C SER A 416 -50.85 -33.90 21.03
N GLN A 417 -50.75 -32.82 21.81
CA GLN A 417 -51.15 -32.78 23.22
C GLN A 417 -52.68 -32.84 23.39
N GLU A 418 -53.45 -32.18 22.51
CA GLU A 418 -54.90 -32.26 22.49
C GLU A 418 -55.41 -33.59 21.92
N ALA A 419 -54.75 -34.14 20.89
CA ALA A 419 -55.03 -35.46 20.35
C ALA A 419 -54.71 -36.57 21.38
N GLN A 420 -53.63 -36.47 22.16
CA GLN A 420 -53.39 -37.40 23.27
C GLN A 420 -54.45 -37.31 24.38
N LYS A 421 -55.01 -36.12 24.64
CA LYS A 421 -56.14 -35.96 25.56
C LYS A 421 -57.47 -36.46 24.98
N ALA A 422 -57.69 -36.35 23.67
CA ALA A 422 -58.93 -36.71 23.00
C ALA A 422 -58.98 -38.19 22.54
N LEU A 423 -57.85 -38.81 22.18
CA LEU A 423 -57.77 -40.17 21.65
C LEU A 423 -57.94 -41.28 22.72
N GLY A 424 -58.18 -40.91 23.97
CA GLY A 424 -58.62 -41.84 25.03
C GLY A 424 -60.15 -41.98 25.18
N THR A 425 -60.96 -41.23 24.43
CA THR A 425 -62.43 -41.24 24.57
C THR A 425 -63.14 -41.33 23.21
N GLU A 426 -64.35 -41.91 23.19
CA GLU A 426 -65.19 -42.06 21.98
C GLU A 426 -65.41 -40.72 21.22
N ALA A 427 -65.29 -39.58 21.91
CA ALA A 427 -65.36 -38.26 21.30
C ALA A 427 -64.23 -37.99 20.28
N GLY A 428 -63.03 -38.55 20.50
CA GLY A 428 -61.89 -38.40 19.60
C GLY A 428 -62.05 -39.13 18.26
N LYS A 429 -62.74 -40.29 18.26
CA LYS A 429 -63.06 -41.02 17.01
C LYS A 429 -64.07 -40.25 16.16
N ASN A 430 -65.10 -39.67 16.78
CA ASN A 430 -66.10 -38.87 16.08
C ASN A 430 -65.56 -37.52 15.55
N ALA A 431 -64.57 -36.93 16.24
CA ALA A 431 -63.91 -35.70 15.77
C ALA A 431 -62.97 -35.97 14.58
N ALA A 432 -62.26 -37.10 14.57
CA ALA A 432 -61.41 -37.51 13.46
C ALA A 432 -62.21 -37.83 12.18
N GLU A 433 -63.38 -38.47 12.30
CA GLU A 433 -64.28 -38.67 11.16
C GLU A 433 -64.86 -37.35 10.62
N LYS A 434 -65.23 -36.40 11.49
CA LYS A 434 -65.69 -35.07 11.04
C LYS A 434 -64.58 -34.24 10.38
N ALA A 435 -63.35 -34.32 10.88
CA ALA A 435 -62.21 -33.63 10.28
C ALA A 435 -61.83 -34.21 8.90
N ALA A 436 -61.91 -35.53 8.74
CA ALA A 436 -61.74 -36.19 7.44
C ALA A 436 -62.84 -35.80 6.43
N ASP A 437 -64.08 -35.60 6.90
CA ASP A 437 -65.21 -35.16 6.07
C ASP A 437 -65.09 -33.68 5.64
N VAL A 438 -64.55 -32.82 6.52
CA VAL A 438 -64.25 -31.41 6.20
C VAL A 438 -63.05 -31.29 5.24
N LEU A 439 -62.01 -32.12 5.39
CA LEU A 439 -60.89 -32.17 4.43
C LEU A 439 -61.32 -32.69 3.06
N LYS A 440 -62.23 -33.68 2.99
CA LYS A 440 -62.84 -34.12 1.71
C LYS A 440 -63.70 -33.05 1.06
N LYS A 441 -64.41 -32.22 1.84
CA LYS A 441 -65.22 -31.11 1.31
C LYS A 441 -64.36 -29.88 0.94
N GLY A 442 -63.27 -29.62 1.66
CA GLY A 442 -62.32 -28.54 1.38
C GLY A 442 -61.48 -28.78 0.12
N ALA A 443 -61.16 -30.05 -0.19
CA ALA A 443 -60.44 -30.41 -1.41
C ALA A 443 -61.22 -30.11 -2.70
N GLY A 444 -62.55 -29.91 -2.62
CA GLY A 444 -63.39 -29.49 -3.75
C GLY A 444 -63.56 -27.96 -3.92
N LEU A 445 -62.97 -27.15 -3.04
CA LEU A 445 -63.17 -25.69 -2.97
C LEU A 445 -61.94 -24.85 -3.32
N ILE A 446 -60.93 -25.45 -3.96
CA ILE A 446 -59.82 -24.70 -4.59
C ILE A 446 -60.07 -24.69 -6.11
N PRO A 447 -60.69 -23.63 -6.67
CA PRO A 447 -60.70 -23.44 -8.11
C PRO A 447 -59.30 -23.00 -8.54
N GLY A 448 -58.64 -23.78 -9.40
CA GLY A 448 -57.42 -23.31 -10.09
C GLY A 448 -56.22 -24.26 -10.17
N LEU A 449 -56.31 -25.51 -9.73
CA LEU A 449 -55.24 -26.52 -9.92
C LEU A 449 -55.63 -27.62 -10.93
N GLY A 450 -56.45 -27.27 -11.93
CA GLY A 450 -56.66 -28.08 -13.12
C GLY A 450 -55.64 -27.71 -14.20
N THR A 451 -54.75 -28.63 -14.52
CA THR A 451 -53.94 -28.60 -15.73
C THR A 451 -54.85 -28.82 -16.93
N ASP A 452 -55.20 -27.75 -17.66
CA ASP A 452 -55.72 -27.87 -19.02
C ASP A 452 -54.66 -27.38 -20.00
N SER A 453 -53.99 -28.35 -20.60
CA SER A 453 -53.27 -28.22 -21.86
C SER A 453 -54.25 -28.20 -23.03
N LYS A 454 -54.28 -27.10 -23.76
CA LYS A 454 -54.53 -27.05 -25.21
C LYS A 454 -53.61 -26.04 -25.86
#